data_AF-A0A5N7MHG1-F1
#
_entry.id   AF-A0A5N7MHG1-F1
#
_cell.length_a   1.000
_cell.length_b   1.000
_cell.length_c   1.000
_cell.angle_alpha   90.00
_cell.angle_beta   90.00
_cell.angle_gamma   90.00
#
_symmetry.space_group_name_H-M   'P 1'
#
loop_
_entity.id
_entity.type
_entity.pdbx_description
1 polymer ?
#
loop_
_entity_poly.entity_id
_entity_poly.type
_entity_poly.pdbx_seq_one_letter_code
_entity_poly.pdbx_strand_id
1 'polypeptide(L)'
;MGGSSSSGHHKAVSYIEEAQKSTALSLTGDLNAAANKFFRKLGGYVAGGTAVTLGGVIYRDEISDAWNGLVDGIVTLQDLVNFLNEEDAIEGAQVAAVADHSNQDLAIAETLVEDGGTFAVLSGRHADRLTGNSAANLLSAGDGTDTLSGGAGDDLLTGGAGADQIDGVEGFDTLDYSESQAGVAVNLATGDGRGGQAEGDVIAGIEAVVGSAHADALTGDDQANALIGSDGADTLTGGAGDDLLIGGQGADVLEGGEGSDTVDYSEAAAGVSVNLESGLGQGGEAEGDVLSGLEHVVGSAHGDALTGSSEANALNGGGGDDALSGLAGDDHLVGGAGADVLDGGAGYDTAYYTASGAGVTVDLTTGIGQGGDAAGDVLSGLEQVIGSAHADSLTGSAEANLLSGLSGDDVLVGGDGDDVLVGGAGADVLDGGMGEDLADYTGSDAGVVVDLRAGTGAGGEAAGDWLDGVDHVLGSLFDDQLLGQDGWGNLLSGGFGNDVLDGRSGADTLIGGAGDDALTGGADADVFGFAGAIGHDVISDFESGVDVISFAAEDEDFADGVSVLQAAEQVGEHVLIRLDDERSLTLANTQLTSLSDAAFTIAA
;
A
#
# COMPACT_ATOMS: atom_id res chain seq x y z
N MET A 1 -46.79 8.63 -1.35
CA MET A 1 -46.75 10.10 -1.52
C MET A 1 -45.96 10.63 -0.33
N GLY A 2 -44.64 10.62 -0.35
CA GLY A 2 -43.72 10.50 -1.49
C GLY A 2 -43.06 11.86 -1.73
N GLY A 3 -41.73 11.91 -1.63
CA GLY A 3 -40.95 13.14 -1.53
C GLY A 3 -39.77 12.96 -0.59
N SER A 4 -38.85 12.06 -0.94
CA SER A 4 -37.44 12.21 -0.54
C SER A 4 -36.85 13.38 -1.33
N SER A 5 -35.96 14.14 -0.71
CA SER A 5 -35.10 15.11 -1.39
C SER A 5 -33.66 14.74 -1.08
N SER A 6 -32.84 14.68 -2.13
CA SER A 6 -31.40 14.42 -2.07
C SER A 6 -30.70 15.40 -1.12
N SER A 7 -29.69 14.89 -0.43
CA SER A 7 -28.82 15.60 0.51
C SER A 7 -27.54 14.79 0.68
N GLY A 8 -26.81 14.60 -0.43
CA GLY A 8 -25.60 13.80 -0.51
C GLY A 8 -24.79 14.18 -1.74
N HIS A 9 -24.19 15.37 -1.72
CA HIS A 9 -23.26 15.89 -2.74
C HIS A 9 -22.15 16.78 -2.13
N HIS A 10 -21.82 16.60 -0.84
CA HIS A 10 -20.78 17.38 -0.14
C HIS A 10 -19.98 16.50 0.85
N LYS A 11 -19.67 15.26 0.46
CA LYS A 11 -18.84 14.34 1.26
C LYS A 11 -17.83 13.48 0.49
N ALA A 12 -17.83 13.52 -0.84
CA ALA A 12 -16.88 12.76 -1.67
C ALA A 12 -15.44 13.35 -1.62
N VAL A 13 -15.32 14.68 -1.48
CA VAL A 13 -14.03 15.42 -1.50
C VAL A 13 -13.22 15.29 -0.19
N SER A 14 -13.60 14.39 0.72
CA SER A 14 -13.00 14.26 2.06
C SER A 14 -12.34 12.90 2.33
N TYR A 15 -12.31 12.00 1.34
CA TYR A 15 -11.81 10.62 1.51
C TYR A 15 -10.62 10.27 0.59
N ILE A 16 -10.24 11.13 -0.35
CA ILE A 16 -9.17 10.85 -1.33
C ILE A 16 -7.76 11.06 -0.72
N GLU A 17 -7.61 11.95 0.27
CA GLU A 17 -6.32 12.17 0.97
C GLU A 17 -5.86 10.98 1.83
N GLU A 18 -6.74 10.02 2.16
CA GLU A 18 -6.37 8.78 2.86
C GLU A 18 -6.15 7.59 1.91
N ALA A 19 -6.78 7.56 0.73
CA ALA A 19 -6.65 6.47 -0.24
C ALA A 19 -5.28 6.43 -0.95
N GLN A 20 -4.71 7.60 -1.31
CA GLN A 20 -3.45 7.67 -2.06
C GLN A 20 -2.18 7.39 -1.21
N LYS A 21 -2.32 6.97 0.05
CA LYS A 21 -1.22 6.39 0.84
C LYS A 21 -1.10 4.86 0.67
N SER A 22 -1.99 4.23 -0.08
CA SER A 22 -2.15 2.78 -0.15
C SER A 22 -2.15 2.24 -1.59
N THR A 23 -1.08 2.47 -2.35
CA THR A 23 -0.86 1.76 -3.64
C THR A 23 0.59 1.83 -4.10
N ALA A 24 1.38 0.77 -3.86
CA ALA A 24 2.42 0.25 -4.77
C ALA A 24 3.24 -0.89 -4.12
N LEU A 25 2.76 -2.13 -4.18
CA LEU A 25 3.68 -3.27 -4.42
C LEU A 25 2.94 -4.44 -5.05
N SER A 26 3.32 -4.80 -6.28
CA SER A 26 2.73 -5.94 -6.97
C SER A 26 3.62 -7.18 -6.87
N LEU A 27 3.03 -8.29 -6.42
CA LEU A 27 3.73 -9.56 -6.19
C LEU A 27 3.78 -10.37 -7.49
N THR A 28 4.91 -10.29 -8.20
CA THR A 28 5.11 -10.98 -9.48
C THR A 28 5.52 -12.46 -9.30
N GLY A 29 4.73 -13.37 -9.86
CA GLY A 29 4.83 -14.83 -9.68
C GLY A 29 6.05 -15.55 -10.31
N ASP A 30 7.19 -14.89 -10.51
CA ASP A 30 8.42 -15.50 -11.05
C ASP A 30 9.54 -15.68 -9.98
N LEU A 31 9.35 -15.20 -8.75
CA LEU A 31 10.29 -15.41 -7.63
C LEU A 31 10.19 -16.80 -6.96
N ASN A 32 8.99 -17.37 -6.84
CA ASN A 32 8.76 -18.59 -6.03
C ASN A 32 9.47 -19.84 -6.60
N ALA A 33 9.80 -19.84 -7.90
CA ALA A 33 10.60 -20.89 -8.53
C ALA A 33 12.09 -20.89 -8.11
N ALA A 34 12.61 -19.79 -7.56
CA ALA A 34 13.98 -19.68 -7.07
C ALA A 34 14.10 -20.19 -5.63
N ALA A 35 13.25 -19.71 -4.72
CA ALA A 35 13.22 -20.10 -3.31
C ALA A 35 13.12 -21.63 -3.13
N ASN A 36 12.17 -22.27 -3.83
CA ASN A 36 11.89 -23.70 -3.67
C ASN A 36 13.00 -24.66 -4.20
N LYS A 37 14.02 -24.12 -4.88
CA LYS A 37 15.22 -24.89 -5.26
C LYS A 37 16.25 -24.98 -4.12
N PHE A 38 16.18 -24.06 -3.16
CA PHE A 38 17.02 -24.02 -1.96
C PHE A 38 16.53 -25.06 -0.93
N PHE A 39 15.25 -24.97 -0.52
CA PHE A 39 14.66 -25.81 0.53
C PHE A 39 14.75 -27.32 0.25
N ARG A 40 14.59 -27.77 -1.01
CA ARG A 40 14.67 -29.21 -1.37
C ARG A 40 16.07 -29.84 -1.28
N LYS A 41 17.12 -29.08 -0.95
CA LYS A 41 18.52 -29.56 -0.98
C LYS A 41 19.11 -29.92 0.40
N LEU A 42 18.47 -29.52 1.49
CA LEU A 42 18.94 -29.80 2.86
C LEU A 42 18.54 -31.20 3.40
N GLY A 43 17.67 -31.92 2.70
CA GLY A 43 17.27 -33.30 3.01
C GLY A 43 18.36 -34.37 2.82
N GLY A 44 19.39 -34.39 3.68
CA GLY A 44 20.10 -35.62 4.07
C GLY A 44 21.63 -35.71 3.89
N TYR A 45 22.34 -35.69 5.03
CA TYR A 45 23.52 -36.49 5.42
C TYR A 45 24.66 -36.79 4.40
N VAL A 46 25.90 -36.37 4.72
CA VAL A 46 27.03 -37.27 5.09
C VAL A 46 28.26 -36.46 5.52
N ALA A 47 28.91 -36.90 6.60
CA ALA A 47 30.06 -36.25 7.23
C ALA A 47 31.39 -36.26 6.45
N GLY A 48 32.23 -35.24 6.68
CA GLY A 48 33.66 -35.48 6.88
C GLY A 48 34.71 -34.47 6.35
N GLY A 49 35.01 -33.43 7.14
CA GLY A 49 36.39 -33.23 7.62
C GLY A 49 37.35 -32.21 6.98
N THR A 50 38.06 -31.52 7.88
CA THR A 50 39.40 -30.88 7.79
C THR A 50 39.57 -29.46 7.22
N ALA A 51 40.14 -28.58 8.07
CA ALA A 51 40.41 -27.17 7.82
C ALA A 51 41.75 -26.89 7.11
N VAL A 52 41.88 -25.69 6.51
CA VAL A 52 43.15 -25.05 6.13
C VAL A 52 43.10 -23.55 6.45
N THR A 53 44.19 -23.00 6.96
CA THR A 53 44.37 -21.58 7.36
C THR A 53 45.29 -20.83 6.38
N LEU A 54 45.08 -19.51 6.22
CA LEU A 54 45.95 -18.40 5.67
C LEU A 54 45.08 -17.45 4.81
N GLY A 55 45.09 -16.11 4.89
CA GLY A 55 45.77 -15.16 5.77
C GLY A 55 46.36 -13.94 5.01
N GLY A 56 45.83 -12.71 5.20
CA GLY A 56 46.51 -11.46 4.79
C GLY A 56 45.64 -10.29 4.27
N VAL A 57 45.48 -9.25 5.10
CA VAL A 57 44.94 -7.88 4.82
C VAL A 57 45.84 -7.10 3.82
N ILE A 58 45.48 -6.03 3.09
CA ILE A 58 44.41 -4.98 3.08
C ILE A 58 44.19 -4.55 1.57
N TYR A 59 43.15 -3.84 1.07
CA TYR A 59 42.70 -2.45 1.35
C TYR A 59 41.36 -2.09 0.61
N ARG A 60 40.76 -0.95 1.03
CA ARG A 60 39.58 -0.16 0.58
C ARG A 60 39.45 0.24 -0.91
N ASP A 61 38.19 0.42 -1.37
CA ASP A 61 37.47 1.71 -1.57
C ASP A 61 35.94 1.44 -1.65
N GLU A 62 35.11 2.07 -0.80
CA GLU A 62 34.21 3.21 -1.08
C GLU A 62 32.97 2.91 -1.97
N ILE A 63 31.82 2.72 -1.32
CA ILE A 63 30.53 3.34 -1.71
C ILE A 63 29.89 3.91 -0.43
N SER A 64 29.74 5.23 -0.38
CA SER A 64 28.71 5.88 0.45
C SER A 64 27.48 6.14 -0.42
N ASP A 65 26.39 6.62 0.19
CA ASP A 65 25.21 7.20 -0.47
C ASP A 65 24.03 6.23 -0.72
N ALA A 66 23.69 5.40 0.27
CA ALA A 66 22.43 4.62 0.33
C ALA A 66 21.73 4.72 1.71
N TRP A 67 21.85 5.86 2.41
CA TRP A 67 21.33 6.04 3.78
C TRP A 67 20.70 7.44 3.95
N ASN A 68 19.56 7.67 3.27
CA ASN A 68 18.69 8.85 3.38
C ASN A 68 17.32 8.56 2.72
N GLY A 69 16.60 7.54 3.18
CA GLY A 69 15.31 7.15 2.62
C GLY A 69 14.47 6.26 3.54
N LEU A 70 14.63 6.40 4.87
CA LEU A 70 13.99 5.55 5.87
C LEU A 70 12.94 6.33 6.66
N VAL A 71 11.84 6.73 6.00
CA VAL A 71 10.55 7.12 6.59
C VAL A 71 9.45 6.81 5.57
N ASP A 72 8.36 6.19 6.02
CA ASP A 72 7.14 5.79 5.28
C ASP A 72 7.27 4.64 4.26
N GLY A 73 6.46 3.58 4.46
CA GLY A 73 6.13 2.54 3.46
C GLY A 73 6.89 1.21 3.58
N ILE A 74 6.14 0.14 3.93
CA ILE A 74 6.35 -1.29 3.63
C ILE A 74 7.81 -1.77 3.54
N VAL A 75 8.27 -2.52 4.56
CA VAL A 75 9.42 -3.43 4.41
C VAL A 75 9.04 -4.48 3.37
N THR A 76 9.68 -4.48 2.21
CA THR A 76 9.27 -5.40 1.15
C THR A 76 9.75 -6.82 1.46
N LEU A 77 8.93 -7.82 1.14
CA LEU A 77 9.35 -9.22 1.18
C LEU A 77 10.57 -9.44 0.25
N GLN A 78 10.75 -8.59 -0.77
CA GLN A 78 11.94 -8.55 -1.63
C GLN A 78 13.21 -8.10 -0.88
N ASP A 79 13.15 -7.28 0.16
CA ASP A 79 14.31 -6.88 0.97
C ASP A 79 14.73 -7.99 1.94
N LEU A 80 13.77 -8.63 2.62
CA LEU A 80 13.98 -9.85 3.39
C LEU A 80 14.51 -10.99 2.50
N VAL A 81 13.97 -11.12 1.28
CA VAL A 81 14.43 -12.11 0.29
C VAL A 81 15.78 -11.72 -0.33
N ASN A 82 16.12 -10.44 -0.50
CA ASN A 82 17.45 -10.00 -0.92
C ASN A 82 18.50 -10.35 0.14
N PHE A 83 18.15 -10.15 1.42
CA PHE A 83 18.96 -10.58 2.56
C PHE A 83 19.17 -12.10 2.59
N LEU A 84 18.16 -12.89 2.20
CA LEU A 84 18.24 -14.36 2.13
C LEU A 84 18.85 -14.93 0.83
N ASN A 85 18.84 -14.20 -0.30
CA ASN A 85 19.21 -14.70 -1.64
C ASN A 85 20.60 -14.32 -2.17
N GLU A 86 21.51 -13.71 -1.39
CA GLU A 86 22.89 -13.42 -1.82
C GLU A 86 23.79 -14.70 -1.97
N GLU A 87 23.35 -15.73 -2.72
CA GLU A 87 24.12 -16.96 -2.96
C GLU A 87 25.37 -16.74 -3.84
N ASP A 88 25.53 -15.56 -4.49
CA ASP A 88 26.70 -15.19 -5.32
C ASP A 88 27.56 -14.03 -4.73
N ALA A 89 27.28 -13.52 -3.52
CA ALA A 89 28.15 -12.54 -2.83
C ALA A 89 29.20 -13.19 -1.90
N ILE A 90 29.15 -14.51 -1.72
CA ILE A 90 30.11 -15.28 -0.90
C ILE A 90 31.45 -15.57 -1.65
N GLU A 91 31.83 -14.71 -2.60
CA GLU A 91 33.24 -14.50 -2.99
C GLU A 91 33.80 -13.16 -2.43
N GLY A 92 33.16 -12.59 -1.41
CA GLY A 92 33.61 -11.39 -0.70
C GLY A 92 33.27 -11.31 0.80
N ALA A 93 32.13 -11.87 1.22
CA ALA A 93 31.67 -11.82 2.61
C ALA A 93 32.70 -12.42 3.60
N GLN A 94 33.18 -11.60 4.55
CA GLN A 94 34.01 -12.08 5.66
C GLN A 94 33.13 -12.76 6.71
N VAL A 95 32.75 -14.01 6.44
CA VAL A 95 32.11 -14.87 7.43
C VAL A 95 33.07 -15.13 8.59
N ALA A 96 33.03 -14.24 9.59
CA ALA A 96 33.75 -14.36 10.85
C ALA A 96 33.05 -15.36 11.77
N ALA A 97 32.92 -16.62 11.31
CA ALA A 97 32.36 -17.70 12.11
C ALA A 97 33.25 -18.01 13.32
N VAL A 98 32.95 -17.39 14.46
CA VAL A 98 33.59 -17.70 15.75
C VAL A 98 32.88 -18.90 16.38
N ALA A 99 33.11 -20.07 15.78
CA ALA A 99 32.81 -21.34 16.43
C ALA A 99 33.85 -21.60 17.53
N ASP A 100 33.58 -21.16 18.77
CA ASP A 100 34.40 -21.54 19.91
C ASP A 100 33.84 -22.82 20.57
N HIS A 101 34.63 -23.88 20.54
CA HIS A 101 34.35 -25.13 21.25
C HIS A 101 35.18 -25.23 22.55
N SER A 102 35.59 -24.11 23.15
CA SER A 102 36.42 -24.08 24.35
C SER A 102 35.58 -24.05 25.64
N ASN A 103 35.88 -24.97 26.57
CA ASN A 103 35.14 -25.15 27.82
C ASN A 103 35.47 -24.07 28.87
N GLN A 104 35.19 -22.79 28.60
CA GLN A 104 35.28 -21.69 29.57
C GLN A 104 34.14 -20.69 29.36
N ASP A 105 33.61 -20.16 30.47
CA ASP A 105 32.59 -19.10 30.49
C ASP A 105 33.02 -17.91 29.59
N LEU A 106 32.50 -17.87 28.36
CA LEU A 106 32.79 -16.82 27.39
C LEU A 106 31.85 -15.64 27.62
N ALA A 107 32.27 -14.76 28.53
CA ALA A 107 31.97 -13.36 28.32
C ALA A 107 32.73 -12.92 27.05
N ILE A 108 32.06 -12.89 25.89
CA ILE A 108 32.47 -12.10 24.72
C ILE A 108 32.21 -10.61 25.05
N ALA A 109 32.84 -10.15 26.13
CA ALA A 109 32.91 -8.77 26.53
C ALA A 109 34.23 -8.21 26.00
N GLU A 110 34.13 -7.21 25.14
CA GLU A 110 35.20 -6.59 24.33
C GLU A 110 35.68 -7.39 23.10
N THR A 111 35.35 -6.85 21.91
CA THR A 111 36.07 -6.99 20.62
C THR A 111 35.64 -8.07 19.62
N LEU A 112 34.40 -7.97 19.12
CA LEU A 112 34.16 -8.05 17.67
C LEU A 112 33.78 -6.63 17.19
N VAL A 113 34.30 -6.22 16.04
CA VAL A 113 34.41 -4.80 15.64
C VAL A 113 33.16 -4.34 14.88
N GLU A 114 32.89 -3.04 14.95
CA GLU A 114 31.91 -2.24 14.18
C GLU A 114 32.12 -2.27 12.64
N ASP A 115 32.69 -3.35 12.07
CA ASP A 115 32.85 -3.56 10.63
C ASP A 115 31.55 -4.19 10.08
N GLY A 116 30.50 -3.36 9.97
CA GLY A 116 29.11 -3.74 9.70
C GLY A 116 28.91 -4.76 8.58
N GLY A 117 28.67 -6.00 8.99
CA GLY A 117 28.42 -7.14 8.10
C GLY A 117 27.88 -8.33 8.89
N THR A 118 27.10 -9.15 8.19
CA THR A 118 26.43 -10.34 8.70
C THR A 118 27.42 -11.34 9.28
N PHE A 119 27.19 -11.84 10.50
CA PHE A 119 27.99 -12.92 11.07
C PHE A 119 27.12 -14.05 11.64
N ALA A 120 27.72 -15.25 11.72
CA ALA A 120 27.12 -16.42 12.33
C ALA A 120 27.97 -16.92 13.50
N VAL A 121 27.36 -17.18 14.66
CA VAL A 121 28.01 -17.88 15.79
C VAL A 121 27.19 -19.09 16.19
N LEU A 122 27.88 -20.23 16.33
CA LEU A 122 27.38 -21.46 16.93
C LEU A 122 28.17 -21.76 18.19
N SER A 123 27.48 -21.91 19.32
CA SER A 123 28.07 -22.28 20.61
C SER A 123 27.79 -23.75 20.99
N GLY A 124 27.84 -24.10 22.28
CA GLY A 124 28.21 -25.44 22.74
C GLY A 124 27.16 -26.22 23.53
N ARG A 125 27.53 -26.47 24.80
CA ARG A 125 26.79 -27.30 25.78
C ARG A 125 26.82 -26.65 27.18
N HIS A 126 26.98 -25.35 27.23
CA HIS A 126 27.30 -24.57 28.42
C HIS A 126 26.46 -23.30 28.44
N ALA A 127 26.42 -22.61 29.58
CA ALA A 127 25.81 -21.30 29.68
C ALA A 127 26.68 -20.28 28.92
N ASP A 128 26.27 -19.96 27.69
CA ASP A 128 27.01 -19.15 26.73
C ASP A 128 26.37 -17.76 26.58
N ARG A 129 27.18 -16.73 26.27
CA ARG A 129 26.68 -15.35 26.04
C ARG A 129 27.04 -14.87 24.65
N LEU A 130 26.00 -14.66 23.84
CA LEU A 130 26.08 -14.10 22.49
C LEU A 130 25.59 -12.64 22.52
N THR A 131 26.16 -11.81 21.68
CA THR A 131 25.73 -10.42 21.47
C THR A 131 26.15 -10.05 20.05
N GLY A 132 25.19 -9.66 19.21
CA GLY A 132 25.43 -9.26 17.83
C GLY A 132 25.92 -7.83 17.67
N ASN A 133 25.79 -7.31 16.43
CA ASN A 133 26.30 -6.00 16.03
C ASN A 133 25.16 -5.08 15.56
N SER A 134 25.36 -4.27 14.52
CA SER A 134 24.35 -3.34 13.98
C SER A 134 23.96 -3.67 12.54
N ALA A 135 24.09 -4.94 12.19
CA ALA A 135 23.62 -5.54 10.96
C ALA A 135 23.01 -6.89 11.36
N ALA A 136 22.07 -7.39 10.56
CA ALA A 136 21.46 -8.70 10.73
C ALA A 136 22.49 -9.83 10.98
N ASN A 137 22.22 -10.74 11.90
CA ASN A 137 23.13 -11.75 12.46
C ASN A 137 22.42 -13.11 12.60
N LEU A 138 23.20 -14.19 12.69
CA LEU A 138 22.72 -15.54 12.97
C LEU A 138 23.35 -16.06 14.26
N LEU A 139 22.57 -16.12 15.34
CA LEU A 139 23.04 -16.43 16.69
C LEU A 139 22.44 -17.75 17.18
N SER A 140 23.27 -18.79 17.33
CA SER A 140 22.84 -20.11 17.83
C SER A 140 23.66 -20.54 19.05
N ALA A 141 23.03 -20.72 20.21
CA ALA A 141 23.75 -20.98 21.47
C ALA A 141 23.93 -22.49 21.78
N GLY A 142 22.92 -23.34 21.61
CA GLY A 142 23.08 -24.81 21.61
C GLY A 142 22.38 -25.50 22.78
N ASP A 143 23.06 -26.38 23.54
CA ASP A 143 22.52 -26.85 24.82
C ASP A 143 23.04 -25.90 25.94
N GLY A 144 22.21 -25.33 26.81
CA GLY A 144 22.73 -24.25 27.67
C GLY A 144 21.82 -23.70 28.77
N THR A 145 22.09 -22.46 29.12
CA THR A 145 21.26 -21.56 29.94
C THR A 145 21.79 -20.17 29.61
N ASP A 146 21.41 -19.71 28.43
CA ASP A 146 22.23 -18.84 27.61
C ASP A 146 21.75 -17.39 27.70
N THR A 147 22.51 -16.48 27.09
CA THR A 147 22.07 -15.10 26.95
C THR A 147 22.44 -14.60 25.59
N LEU A 148 21.45 -14.54 24.71
CA LEU A 148 21.54 -13.99 23.38
C LEU A 148 21.07 -12.54 23.43
N SER A 149 21.68 -11.71 22.59
CA SER A 149 21.23 -10.37 22.30
C SER A 149 21.49 -10.16 20.82
N GLY A 150 20.48 -9.82 20.05
CA GLY A 150 20.60 -9.53 18.62
C GLY A 150 21.50 -8.32 18.42
N GLY A 151 20.94 -7.12 18.53
CA GLY A 151 21.70 -5.87 18.53
C GLY A 151 20.94 -4.77 17.83
N ALA A 152 21.26 -4.56 16.56
CA ALA A 152 20.43 -3.78 15.67
C ALA A 152 20.48 -4.33 14.23
N GLY A 153 19.36 -4.23 13.52
CA GLY A 153 19.11 -4.97 12.27
C GLY A 153 18.42 -6.30 12.55
N ASP A 154 17.99 -6.96 11.47
CA ASP A 154 17.02 -8.06 11.55
C ASP A 154 17.72 -9.40 11.84
N ASP A 155 17.76 -9.83 13.11
CA ASP A 155 18.55 -10.98 13.55
C ASP A 155 17.76 -12.30 13.56
N LEU A 156 18.46 -13.42 13.35
CA LEU A 156 17.94 -14.78 13.50
C LEU A 156 18.59 -15.46 14.72
N LEU A 157 17.78 -15.73 15.74
CA LEU A 157 18.21 -16.20 17.05
C LEU A 157 17.70 -17.62 17.33
N THR A 158 18.57 -18.46 17.86
CA THR A 158 18.26 -19.83 18.32
C THR A 158 18.93 -20.04 19.68
N GLY A 159 18.16 -20.00 20.78
CA GLY A 159 18.66 -20.38 22.10
C GLY A 159 19.12 -21.84 22.09
N GLY A 160 18.16 -22.74 21.89
CA GLY A 160 18.37 -24.17 21.77
C GLY A 160 17.81 -24.90 22.98
N ALA A 161 18.54 -25.86 23.56
CA ALA A 161 18.05 -26.63 24.70
C ALA A 161 18.53 -26.02 26.02
N GLY A 162 17.78 -25.06 26.54
CA GLY A 162 18.19 -24.30 27.72
C GLY A 162 17.06 -23.76 28.58
N ALA A 163 17.32 -22.61 29.18
CA ALA A 163 16.36 -21.76 29.89
C ALA A 163 16.95 -20.35 29.77
N ASP A 164 16.81 -19.82 28.56
CA ASP A 164 17.71 -18.84 27.98
C ASP A 164 17.14 -17.42 28.13
N GLN A 165 17.99 -16.41 28.01
CA GLN A 165 17.56 -15.01 27.88
C GLN A 165 17.82 -14.59 26.43
N ILE A 166 16.75 -14.23 25.72
CA ILE A 166 16.78 -13.89 24.29
C ILE A 166 16.16 -12.49 24.15
N ASP A 167 16.89 -11.60 23.49
CA ASP A 167 16.58 -10.17 23.37
C ASP A 167 17.02 -9.72 21.96
N GLY A 168 16.13 -9.55 20.98
CA GLY A 168 16.53 -9.15 19.62
C GLY A 168 17.05 -7.70 19.58
N VAL A 169 16.28 -6.79 20.18
CA VAL A 169 16.60 -5.38 20.53
C VAL A 169 16.08 -4.32 19.53
N GLU A 170 16.78 -4.04 18.42
CA GLU A 170 16.39 -2.99 17.46
C GLU A 170 16.38 -3.54 16.01
N GLY A 171 15.28 -4.13 15.58
CA GLY A 171 15.15 -4.68 14.23
C GLY A 171 13.78 -5.31 14.01
N PHE A 172 13.69 -6.17 13.01
CA PHE A 172 12.67 -7.21 12.93
C PHE A 172 13.32 -8.57 13.25
N ASP A 173 13.24 -9.00 14.50
CA ASP A 173 14.03 -10.10 15.02
C ASP A 173 13.25 -11.43 15.04
N THR A 174 13.88 -12.50 14.55
CA THR A 174 13.30 -13.84 14.41
C THR A 174 13.86 -14.83 15.42
N LEU A 175 12.98 -15.50 16.17
CA LEU A 175 13.33 -16.58 17.10
C LEU A 175 12.92 -17.94 16.51
N ASP A 176 13.91 -18.81 16.30
CA ASP A 176 13.76 -20.09 15.60
C ASP A 176 13.83 -21.31 16.55
N TYR A 177 12.74 -22.07 16.60
CA TYR A 177 12.60 -23.35 17.30
C TYR A 177 12.36 -24.56 16.36
N SER A 178 12.61 -24.43 15.06
CA SER A 178 12.35 -25.47 14.04
C SER A 178 13.04 -26.81 14.30
N GLU A 179 14.22 -26.79 14.91
CA GLU A 179 14.97 -27.99 15.31
C GLU A 179 14.45 -28.63 16.62
N SER A 180 13.45 -28.05 17.28
CA SER A 180 12.88 -28.55 18.53
C SER A 180 12.21 -29.92 18.33
N GLN A 181 12.56 -30.86 19.22
CA GLN A 181 12.11 -32.26 19.16
C GLN A 181 10.79 -32.50 19.92
N ALA A 182 10.07 -31.43 20.25
CA ALA A 182 8.74 -31.39 20.83
C ALA A 182 8.17 -29.97 20.70
N GLY A 183 6.84 -29.85 20.77
CA GLY A 183 6.17 -28.57 20.64
C GLY A 183 6.59 -27.55 21.72
N VAL A 184 6.69 -26.30 21.30
CA VAL A 184 7.00 -25.10 22.06
C VAL A 184 5.75 -24.26 22.29
N ALA A 185 5.74 -23.49 23.36
CA ALA A 185 4.73 -22.49 23.65
C ALA A 185 5.45 -21.17 23.97
N VAL A 186 5.29 -20.19 23.10
CA VAL A 186 5.98 -18.90 23.12
C VAL A 186 4.94 -17.80 23.24
N ASN A 187 5.15 -16.85 24.15
CA ASN A 187 4.28 -15.69 24.29
C ASN A 187 5.13 -14.42 24.37
N LEU A 188 5.08 -13.61 23.32
CA LEU A 188 5.84 -12.37 23.20
C LEU A 188 5.30 -11.30 24.18
N ALA A 189 3.98 -11.16 24.30
CA ALA A 189 3.34 -10.25 25.26
C ALA A 189 3.77 -10.42 26.74
N THR A 190 4.11 -11.64 27.17
CA THR A 190 4.64 -11.90 28.53
C THR A 190 6.12 -12.23 28.58
N GLY A 191 6.77 -12.42 27.43
CA GLY A 191 8.18 -12.82 27.32
C GLY A 191 8.47 -14.21 27.90
N ASP A 192 7.53 -15.15 27.82
CA ASP A 192 7.65 -16.51 28.37
C ASP A 192 7.80 -17.57 27.25
N GLY A 193 8.85 -18.40 27.32
CA GLY A 193 8.97 -19.66 26.58
C GLY A 193 8.69 -20.89 27.46
N ARG A 194 8.05 -21.93 26.89
CA ARG A 194 7.77 -23.23 27.55
C ARG A 194 7.79 -24.39 26.56
N GLY A 195 8.10 -25.60 27.02
CA GLY A 195 8.09 -26.81 26.18
C GLY A 195 9.25 -26.87 25.19
N GLY A 196 9.52 -28.07 24.64
CA GLY A 196 10.56 -28.27 23.63
C GLY A 196 11.92 -27.69 24.01
N GLN A 197 12.46 -26.88 23.10
CA GLN A 197 13.65 -26.04 23.30
C GLN A 197 13.36 -24.79 24.15
N ALA A 198 12.17 -24.19 24.03
CA ALA A 198 11.76 -22.99 24.74
C ALA A 198 11.59 -23.13 26.29
N GLU A 199 11.86 -24.27 26.92
CA GLU A 199 11.45 -24.60 28.30
C GLU A 199 12.12 -23.73 29.38
N GLY A 200 11.50 -22.59 29.69
CA GLY A 200 11.96 -21.64 30.70
C GLY A 200 12.70 -20.44 30.13
N ASP A 201 12.63 -20.24 28.82
CA ASP A 201 13.20 -19.08 28.14
C ASP A 201 12.47 -17.78 28.53
N VAL A 202 13.23 -16.69 28.53
CA VAL A 202 12.77 -15.32 28.73
C VAL A 202 13.07 -14.54 27.47
N ILE A 203 12.02 -14.03 26.84
CA ILE A 203 12.05 -13.48 25.47
C ILE A 203 11.66 -11.99 25.51
N ALA A 204 12.31 -11.15 24.71
CA ALA A 204 12.01 -9.73 24.55
C ALA A 204 12.47 -9.24 23.17
N GLY A 205 11.81 -8.21 22.61
CA GLY A 205 12.19 -7.61 21.31
C GLY A 205 12.39 -8.67 20.23
N ILE A 206 11.34 -9.43 19.97
CA ILE A 206 11.27 -10.47 18.93
C ILE A 206 9.91 -10.25 18.28
N GLU A 207 9.91 -10.11 16.96
CA GLU A 207 8.73 -9.82 16.16
C GLU A 207 8.32 -11.06 15.33
N ALA A 208 9.22 -12.01 15.10
CA ALA A 208 8.93 -13.26 14.41
C ALA A 208 9.28 -14.51 15.23
N VAL A 209 8.43 -15.54 15.16
CA VAL A 209 8.66 -16.83 15.81
C VAL A 209 8.40 -17.98 14.85
N VAL A 210 9.42 -18.83 14.67
CA VAL A 210 9.31 -20.10 13.94
C VAL A 210 9.15 -21.24 14.94
N GLY A 211 8.02 -21.93 14.84
CA GLY A 211 7.69 -23.16 15.56
C GLY A 211 8.53 -24.36 15.15
N SER A 212 8.17 -25.51 15.70
CA SER A 212 8.76 -26.83 15.52
C SER A 212 7.94 -27.71 14.58
N ALA A 213 8.41 -28.92 14.28
CA ALA A 213 7.61 -29.92 13.59
C ALA A 213 6.60 -30.67 14.51
N HIS A 214 5.99 -29.96 15.47
CA HIS A 214 4.99 -30.50 16.41
C HIS A 214 4.01 -29.43 16.87
N ALA A 215 2.81 -29.84 17.31
CA ALA A 215 1.79 -29.00 17.94
C ALA A 215 2.33 -27.92 18.91
N ASP A 216 2.37 -26.69 18.43
CA ASP A 216 2.89 -25.49 19.08
C ASP A 216 1.80 -24.53 19.56
N ALA A 217 2.18 -23.56 20.40
CA ALA A 217 1.31 -22.46 20.83
C ALA A 217 2.09 -21.13 20.81
N LEU A 218 1.96 -20.38 19.72
CA LEU A 218 2.64 -19.11 19.51
C LEU A 218 1.67 -17.95 19.80
N THR A 219 2.14 -16.93 20.51
CA THR A 219 1.35 -15.73 20.79
C THR A 219 2.21 -14.49 20.64
N GLY A 220 1.73 -13.51 19.88
CA GLY A 220 2.38 -12.22 19.67
C GLY A 220 2.24 -11.24 20.84
N ASP A 221 2.45 -9.96 20.55
CA ASP A 221 2.35 -8.83 21.49
C ASP A 221 1.39 -7.71 21.01
N ASP A 222 1.74 -6.44 21.24
CA ASP A 222 0.96 -5.27 20.79
C ASP A 222 1.58 -4.64 19.51
N GLN A 223 2.44 -5.38 18.79
CA GLN A 223 3.13 -4.97 17.57
C GLN A 223 2.83 -5.98 16.44
N ALA A 224 3.03 -5.56 15.18
CA ALA A 224 2.98 -6.47 14.03
C ALA A 224 4.01 -7.61 14.19
N ASN A 225 3.54 -8.86 14.15
CA ASN A 225 4.35 -10.06 14.36
C ASN A 225 4.20 -11.07 13.21
N ALA A 226 5.19 -11.96 13.04
CA ALA A 226 5.11 -13.08 12.10
C ALA A 226 5.22 -14.43 12.84
N LEU A 227 4.13 -15.19 12.87
CA LEU A 227 4.01 -16.45 13.58
C LEU A 227 3.92 -17.62 12.60
N ILE A 228 4.86 -18.57 12.69
CA ILE A 228 5.00 -19.68 11.73
C ILE A 228 4.95 -21.02 12.48
N GLY A 229 3.88 -21.80 12.35
CA GLY A 229 3.68 -23.10 13.01
C GLY A 229 4.57 -24.21 12.44
N SER A 230 4.57 -24.37 11.11
CA SER A 230 5.32 -25.37 10.31
C SER A 230 4.60 -26.71 10.11
N ASP A 231 4.87 -27.72 10.94
CA ASP A 231 4.33 -29.09 10.82
C ASP A 231 3.67 -29.41 12.18
N GLY A 232 2.34 -29.48 12.29
CA GLY A 232 1.76 -29.44 13.62
C GLY A 232 0.27 -29.69 13.75
N ALA A 233 -0.30 -29.00 14.74
CA ALA A 233 -1.71 -28.86 15.04
C ALA A 233 -1.77 -27.68 16.01
N ASP A 234 -1.48 -26.52 15.45
CA ASP A 234 -0.85 -25.41 16.15
C ASP A 234 -1.89 -24.39 16.62
N THR A 235 -1.48 -23.48 17.50
CA THR A 235 -2.32 -22.36 17.93
C THR A 235 -1.49 -21.10 17.83
N LEU A 236 -1.81 -20.29 16.84
CA LEU A 236 -1.18 -19.00 16.58
C LEU A 236 -2.21 -17.93 16.96
N THR A 237 -1.83 -17.05 17.88
CA THR A 237 -2.60 -15.87 18.25
C THR A 237 -1.73 -14.65 17.99
N GLY A 238 -2.08 -13.79 17.05
CA GLY A 238 -1.37 -12.54 16.74
C GLY A 238 -1.34 -11.63 17.97
N GLY A 239 -2.40 -10.88 18.19
CA GLY A 239 -2.56 -10.03 19.37
C GLY A 239 -3.20 -8.70 19.03
N ALA A 240 -2.36 -7.67 18.93
CA ALA A 240 -2.74 -6.39 18.35
C ALA A 240 -1.58 -5.86 17.49
N GLY A 241 -1.90 -5.22 16.37
CA GLY A 241 -0.93 -4.98 15.29
C GLY A 241 -1.35 -5.72 14.03
N ASP A 242 -0.65 -5.51 12.93
CA ASP A 242 -0.99 -6.15 11.64
C ASP A 242 -0.16 -7.44 11.51
N ASP A 243 -0.74 -8.57 11.89
CA ASP A 243 0.01 -9.84 12.06
C ASP A 243 0.01 -10.73 10.81
N LEU A 244 1.08 -11.53 10.66
CA LEU A 244 1.21 -12.58 9.64
C LEU A 244 1.21 -13.97 10.29
N LEU A 245 0.21 -14.78 9.99
CA LEU A 245 0.03 -16.13 10.52
C LEU A 245 0.20 -17.19 9.42
N ILE A 246 1.16 -18.09 9.61
CA ILE A 246 1.41 -19.25 8.74
C ILE A 246 1.27 -20.51 9.59
N GLY A 247 0.13 -21.19 9.55
CA GLY A 247 -0.07 -22.47 10.24
C GLY A 247 0.87 -23.55 9.68
N GLY A 248 0.71 -23.85 8.40
CA GLY A 248 1.48 -24.87 7.68
C GLY A 248 0.73 -26.20 7.62
N GLN A 249 1.43 -27.33 7.77
CA GLN A 249 0.78 -28.64 7.74
C GLN A 249 0.17 -28.99 9.10
N GLY A 250 -1.12 -28.74 9.26
CA GLY A 250 -1.78 -29.08 10.52
C GLY A 250 -3.28 -29.23 10.45
N ALA A 251 -3.91 -28.78 11.53
CA ALA A 251 -5.34 -28.55 11.66
C ALA A 251 -5.42 -27.50 12.77
N ASP A 252 -5.13 -26.27 12.37
CA ASP A 252 -4.55 -25.25 13.22
C ASP A 252 -5.62 -24.29 13.73
N VAL A 253 -5.26 -23.48 14.72
CA VAL A 253 -6.11 -22.41 15.25
C VAL A 253 -5.36 -21.11 15.03
N LEU A 254 -5.86 -20.30 14.09
CA LEU A 254 -5.25 -19.04 13.67
C LEU A 254 -6.19 -17.90 14.07
N GLU A 255 -5.76 -17.10 15.05
CA GLU A 255 -6.45 -15.93 15.57
C GLU A 255 -5.53 -14.72 15.35
N GLY A 256 -5.87 -13.75 14.50
CA GLY A 256 -5.08 -12.51 14.37
C GLY A 256 -5.27 -11.65 15.62
N GLY A 257 -6.24 -10.75 15.62
CA GLY A 257 -6.70 -10.08 16.84
C GLY A 257 -7.29 -8.69 16.63
N GLU A 258 -6.56 -7.66 17.06
CA GLU A 258 -6.88 -6.24 16.81
C GLU A 258 -5.87 -5.65 15.80
N GLY A 259 -6.20 -5.69 14.51
CA GLY A 259 -5.36 -5.12 13.45
C GLY A 259 -5.90 -5.38 12.05
N SER A 260 -4.99 -5.49 11.09
CA SER A 260 -5.26 -5.92 9.71
C SER A 260 -4.50 -7.23 9.44
N ASP A 261 -5.09 -8.36 9.84
CA ASP A 261 -4.34 -9.60 10.03
C ASP A 261 -4.38 -10.52 8.81
N THR A 262 -3.25 -11.17 8.52
CA THR A 262 -3.03 -11.97 7.31
C THR A 262 -2.81 -13.44 7.63
N VAL A 263 -3.55 -14.32 6.95
CA VAL A 263 -3.22 -15.75 6.86
C VAL A 263 -2.65 -16.09 5.48
N ASP A 264 -1.51 -16.78 5.45
CA ASP A 264 -0.76 -17.06 4.23
C ASP A 264 -0.60 -18.57 3.97
N TYR A 265 -1.12 -19.01 2.82
CA TYR A 265 -1.06 -20.37 2.28
C TYR A 265 -0.28 -20.45 0.95
N SER A 266 0.56 -19.45 0.63
CA SER A 266 1.29 -19.34 -0.64
C SER A 266 2.21 -20.52 -0.99
N GLU A 267 2.78 -21.17 0.03
CA GLU A 267 3.62 -22.35 -0.12
C GLU A 267 2.83 -23.67 -0.15
N ALA A 268 1.49 -23.64 0.03
CA ALA A 268 0.67 -24.84 0.12
C ALA A 268 0.76 -25.72 -1.13
N ALA A 269 1.14 -26.99 -0.94
CA ALA A 269 1.41 -27.93 -2.04
C ALA A 269 0.17 -28.43 -2.83
N ALA A 270 -1.02 -27.89 -2.53
CA ALA A 270 -2.28 -28.09 -3.23
C ALA A 270 -3.24 -26.96 -2.85
N GLY A 271 -4.21 -26.66 -3.72
CA GLY A 271 -5.16 -25.56 -3.49
C GLY A 271 -5.99 -25.72 -2.22
N VAL A 272 -6.24 -24.58 -1.58
CA VAL A 272 -6.94 -24.36 -0.32
C VAL A 272 -8.34 -23.79 -0.55
N SER A 273 -9.21 -23.95 0.44
CA SER A 273 -10.49 -23.27 0.52
C SER A 273 -10.61 -22.63 1.90
N VAL A 274 -10.61 -21.31 1.90
CA VAL A 274 -10.56 -20.46 3.10
C VAL A 274 -11.84 -19.63 3.15
N ASN A 275 -12.51 -19.59 4.30
CA ASN A 275 -13.75 -18.84 4.45
C ASN A 275 -13.78 -18.13 5.80
N LEU A 276 -13.54 -16.81 5.79
CA LEU A 276 -13.42 -15.97 6.98
C LEU A 276 -14.76 -15.82 7.72
N GLU A 277 -15.88 -15.61 7.01
CA GLU A 277 -17.25 -15.57 7.59
C GLU A 277 -17.61 -16.82 8.42
N SER A 278 -17.15 -18.01 8.03
CA SER A 278 -17.38 -19.26 8.79
C SER A 278 -16.24 -19.66 9.72
N GLY A 279 -15.07 -19.03 9.59
CA GLY A 279 -13.87 -19.30 10.36
C GLY A 279 -13.26 -20.68 10.08
N LEU A 280 -13.21 -21.13 8.82
CA LEU A 280 -12.78 -22.49 8.44
C LEU A 280 -11.84 -22.52 7.23
N GLY A 281 -10.76 -23.30 7.35
CA GLY A 281 -9.94 -23.77 6.24
C GLY A 281 -10.25 -25.23 5.83
N GLN A 282 -10.07 -25.56 4.55
CA GLN A 282 -10.13 -26.92 4.00
C GLN A 282 -9.15 -27.09 2.83
N GLY A 283 -8.64 -28.31 2.61
CA GLY A 283 -7.72 -28.59 1.49
C GLY A 283 -6.32 -28.02 1.67
N GLY A 284 -5.36 -28.53 0.88
CA GLY A 284 -3.96 -28.13 0.98
C GLY A 284 -3.39 -28.25 2.39
N GLU A 285 -2.78 -27.16 2.86
CA GLU A 285 -2.31 -26.97 4.23
C GLU A 285 -3.43 -26.50 5.17
N ALA A 286 -4.45 -25.82 4.64
CA ALA A 286 -5.64 -25.37 5.38
C ALA A 286 -6.58 -26.50 5.90
N GLU A 287 -6.24 -27.79 5.79
CA GLU A 287 -7.17 -28.91 6.01
C GLU A 287 -7.57 -29.13 7.49
N GLY A 288 -8.59 -28.40 7.91
CA GLY A 288 -9.19 -28.50 9.24
C GLY A 288 -8.94 -27.29 10.13
N ASP A 289 -8.35 -26.23 9.58
CA ASP A 289 -8.03 -25.00 10.29
C ASP A 289 -9.29 -24.26 10.78
N VAL A 290 -9.11 -23.57 11.91
CA VAL A 290 -10.10 -22.70 12.52
C VAL A 290 -9.54 -21.29 12.55
N LEU A 291 -10.28 -20.36 11.94
CA LEU A 291 -9.82 -19.00 11.61
C LEU A 291 -10.71 -17.96 12.30
N SER A 292 -10.15 -16.87 12.82
CA SER A 292 -10.92 -15.75 13.39
C SER A 292 -10.10 -14.46 13.56
N GLY A 293 -10.69 -13.28 13.31
CA GLY A 293 -9.96 -12.01 13.38
C GLY A 293 -8.81 -12.01 12.38
N LEU A 294 -9.17 -12.11 11.12
CA LEU A 294 -8.28 -12.28 9.97
C LEU A 294 -9.01 -11.62 8.81
N GLU A 295 -8.37 -10.64 8.19
CA GLU A 295 -8.97 -9.79 7.16
C GLU A 295 -8.33 -10.05 5.79
N HIS A 296 -7.09 -10.55 5.77
CA HIS A 296 -6.33 -10.82 4.57
C HIS A 296 -6.05 -12.33 4.39
N VAL A 297 -6.14 -12.81 3.15
CA VAL A 297 -5.83 -14.20 2.78
C VAL A 297 -4.94 -14.23 1.56
N VAL A 298 -3.80 -14.91 1.68
CA VAL A 298 -2.94 -15.26 0.55
C VAL A 298 -3.12 -16.74 0.21
N GLY A 299 -3.59 -17.00 -1.01
CA GLY A 299 -3.71 -18.30 -1.64
C GLY A 299 -2.37 -18.85 -2.15
N SER A 300 -2.44 -20.07 -2.64
CA SER A 300 -1.35 -20.92 -3.11
C SER A 300 -0.98 -20.67 -4.58
N ALA A 301 -0.10 -21.51 -5.14
CA ALA A 301 0.14 -21.56 -6.58
C ALA A 301 -0.78 -22.57 -7.31
N HIS A 302 -1.97 -22.81 -6.76
CA HIS A 302 -2.98 -23.76 -7.24
C HIS A 302 -4.40 -23.21 -7.09
N GLY A 303 -5.33 -23.69 -7.94
CA GLY A 303 -6.75 -23.28 -7.95
C GLY A 303 -7.43 -23.33 -6.58
N ASP A 304 -7.68 -22.15 -6.01
CA ASP A 304 -8.17 -21.90 -4.65
C ASP A 304 -9.63 -21.43 -4.60
N ALA A 305 -10.20 -21.44 -3.40
CA ALA A 305 -11.54 -20.92 -3.13
C ALA A 305 -11.55 -20.08 -1.86
N LEU A 306 -11.33 -18.77 -2.01
CA LEU A 306 -11.17 -17.80 -0.94
C LEU A 306 -12.49 -17.03 -0.73
N THR A 307 -12.89 -16.84 0.52
CA THR A 307 -14.08 -16.04 0.85
C THR A 307 -13.81 -15.15 2.05
N GLY A 308 -14.13 -13.86 1.90
CA GLY A 308 -14.09 -12.85 2.93
C GLY A 308 -15.20 -12.98 3.98
N SER A 309 -15.66 -11.83 4.45
CA SER A 309 -16.41 -11.66 5.70
C SER A 309 -17.57 -10.65 5.54
N SER A 310 -17.76 -9.75 6.51
CA SER A 310 -18.65 -8.58 6.38
C SER A 310 -17.92 -7.26 6.65
N GLU A 311 -16.59 -7.33 6.64
CA GLU A 311 -15.62 -6.27 6.86
C GLU A 311 -14.69 -6.22 5.63
N ALA A 312 -13.97 -5.12 5.40
CA ALA A 312 -13.10 -5.00 4.23
C ALA A 312 -11.98 -6.07 4.27
N ASN A 313 -11.84 -6.83 3.19
CA ASN A 313 -10.92 -7.95 3.09
C ASN A 313 -9.95 -7.80 1.91
N ALA A 314 -8.74 -8.35 2.04
CA ALA A 314 -7.79 -8.48 0.92
C ALA A 314 -7.58 -9.95 0.58
N LEU A 315 -8.00 -10.35 -0.63
CA LEU A 315 -7.96 -11.72 -1.10
C LEU A 315 -7.00 -11.81 -2.30
N ASN A 316 -5.96 -12.64 -2.19
CA ASN A 316 -5.02 -12.90 -3.25
C ASN A 316 -5.04 -14.39 -3.61
N GLY A 317 -5.50 -14.77 -4.81
CA GLY A 317 -5.51 -16.16 -5.29
C GLY A 317 -4.11 -16.72 -5.56
N GLY A 318 -3.18 -15.84 -5.98
CA GLY A 318 -1.81 -16.20 -6.30
C GLY A 318 -1.68 -16.71 -7.73
N GLY A 319 -2.10 -17.94 -7.98
CA GLY A 319 -2.23 -18.43 -9.35
C GLY A 319 -2.71 -19.87 -9.45
N GLY A 320 -3.43 -20.18 -10.50
CA GLY A 320 -4.35 -21.31 -10.50
C GLY A 320 -5.55 -20.95 -11.36
N ASP A 321 -6.67 -21.67 -11.21
CA ASP A 321 -7.96 -21.14 -11.67
C ASP A 321 -8.74 -20.87 -10.37
N ASP A 322 -8.71 -19.63 -9.87
CA ASP A 322 -9.08 -19.28 -8.50
C ASP A 322 -10.52 -18.75 -8.39
N ALA A 323 -11.11 -18.83 -7.19
CA ALA A 323 -12.45 -18.30 -6.91
C ALA A 323 -12.45 -17.45 -5.63
N LEU A 324 -12.50 -16.13 -5.81
CA LEU A 324 -12.49 -15.13 -4.75
C LEU A 324 -13.90 -14.53 -4.58
N SER A 325 -14.35 -14.42 -3.34
CA SER A 325 -15.61 -13.77 -2.99
C SER A 325 -15.44 -12.87 -1.77
N GLY A 326 -15.51 -11.54 -1.95
CA GLY A 326 -15.35 -10.58 -0.85
C GLY A 326 -16.51 -10.63 0.16
N LEU A 327 -17.73 -10.67 -0.40
CA LEU A 327 -19.07 -10.70 0.23
C LEU A 327 -19.64 -9.32 0.54
N ALA A 328 -19.10 -8.61 1.52
CA ALA A 328 -19.55 -7.29 1.94
C ALA A 328 -18.46 -6.60 2.78
N GLY A 329 -18.23 -5.32 2.51
CA GLY A 329 -16.96 -4.68 2.81
C GLY A 329 -16.53 -3.94 1.55
N ASP A 330 -15.48 -3.13 1.63
CA ASP A 330 -14.86 -2.52 0.44
C ASP A 330 -13.60 -3.36 0.16
N ASP A 331 -13.75 -4.38 -0.70
CA ASP A 331 -12.82 -5.52 -0.77
C ASP A 331 -11.74 -5.35 -1.86
N HIS A 332 -10.54 -5.88 -1.60
CA HIS A 332 -9.39 -5.88 -2.51
C HIS A 332 -9.14 -7.30 -3.06
N LEU A 333 -9.35 -7.50 -4.36
CA LEU A 333 -9.24 -8.81 -5.02
C LEU A 333 -8.07 -8.83 -6.02
N VAL A 334 -7.16 -9.78 -5.83
CA VAL A 334 -6.11 -10.17 -6.79
C VAL A 334 -6.38 -11.62 -7.18
N GLY A 335 -6.81 -11.89 -8.41
CA GLY A 335 -6.90 -13.27 -8.92
C GLY A 335 -5.48 -13.85 -9.04
N GLY A 336 -4.72 -13.29 -9.97
CA GLY A 336 -3.32 -13.62 -10.20
C GLY A 336 -3.15 -14.37 -11.52
N ALA A 337 -2.27 -15.36 -11.54
CA ALA A 337 -1.93 -16.05 -12.78
C ALA A 337 -2.93 -17.18 -13.11
N GLY A 338 -4.06 -16.84 -13.73
CA GLY A 338 -5.15 -17.80 -13.86
C GLY A 338 -6.23 -17.57 -14.92
N ALA A 339 -7.40 -18.11 -14.60
CA ALA A 339 -8.66 -17.90 -15.29
C ALA A 339 -9.74 -17.86 -14.22
N ASP A 340 -9.79 -16.72 -13.54
CA ASP A 340 -10.28 -16.65 -12.16
C ASP A 340 -11.75 -16.21 -12.08
N VAL A 341 -12.34 -16.32 -10.91
CA VAL A 341 -13.68 -15.79 -10.60
C VAL A 341 -13.54 -14.79 -9.47
N LEU A 342 -13.73 -13.51 -9.78
CA LEU A 342 -13.67 -12.40 -8.83
C LEU A 342 -15.09 -11.87 -8.62
N ASP A 343 -15.63 -12.07 -7.42
CA ASP A 343 -16.95 -11.56 -6.99
C ASP A 343 -16.74 -10.68 -5.75
N GLY A 344 -16.61 -9.35 -5.90
CA GLY A 344 -16.40 -8.44 -4.76
C GLY A 344 -17.60 -8.51 -3.83
N GLY A 345 -18.73 -7.99 -4.32
CA GLY A 345 -20.06 -8.39 -3.86
C GLY A 345 -20.93 -7.23 -3.39
N ALA A 346 -20.57 -6.56 -2.30
CA ALA A 346 -21.41 -5.54 -1.68
C ALA A 346 -20.63 -4.49 -0.85
N GLY A 347 -19.84 -3.68 -1.53
CA GLY A 347 -19.38 -2.39 -1.04
C GLY A 347 -18.90 -1.51 -2.19
N TYR A 348 -17.61 -1.15 -2.17
CA TYR A 348 -16.92 -0.47 -3.26
C TYR A 348 -15.64 -1.23 -3.63
N ASP A 349 -15.83 -2.30 -4.39
CA ASP A 349 -14.87 -3.41 -4.48
C ASP A 349 -13.87 -3.22 -5.63
N THR A 350 -12.62 -3.66 -5.42
CA THR A 350 -11.47 -3.41 -6.33
C THR A 350 -10.84 -4.67 -6.87
N ALA A 351 -10.70 -4.77 -8.19
CA ALA A 351 -9.86 -5.77 -8.85
C ALA A 351 -8.48 -5.18 -9.23
N TYR A 352 -7.41 -5.88 -8.85
CA TYR A 352 -6.04 -5.46 -9.08
C TYR A 352 -5.30 -6.37 -10.06
N TYR A 353 -4.78 -5.78 -11.15
CA TYR A 353 -3.94 -6.44 -12.15
C TYR A 353 -2.49 -5.91 -12.17
N THR A 354 -2.10 -5.18 -11.12
CA THR A 354 -0.80 -4.50 -10.97
C THR A 354 0.42 -5.43 -11.07
N ALA A 355 0.23 -6.73 -10.82
CA ALA A 355 1.26 -7.76 -10.89
C ALA A 355 1.46 -8.32 -12.31
N SER A 356 0.58 -8.01 -13.26
CA SER A 356 0.63 -8.65 -14.56
C SER A 356 1.82 -8.21 -15.40
N GLY A 357 2.54 -9.19 -15.94
CA GLY A 357 3.67 -8.99 -16.86
C GLY A 357 3.26 -8.67 -18.31
N ALA A 358 1.98 -8.41 -18.58
CA ALA A 358 1.47 -7.91 -19.86
C ALA A 358 0.14 -7.16 -19.67
N GLY A 359 -0.21 -6.30 -20.63
CA GLY A 359 -1.45 -5.54 -20.58
C GLY A 359 -2.71 -6.42 -20.57
N VAL A 360 -3.68 -5.99 -19.77
CA VAL A 360 -4.98 -6.63 -19.52
C VAL A 360 -6.11 -5.91 -20.28
N THR A 361 -7.24 -6.59 -20.40
CA THR A 361 -8.46 -6.08 -21.01
C THR A 361 -9.64 -6.54 -20.17
N VAL A 362 -10.29 -5.61 -19.48
CA VAL A 362 -11.35 -5.89 -18.50
C VAL A 362 -12.61 -5.15 -18.92
N ASP A 363 -13.74 -5.85 -18.99
CA ASP A 363 -15.05 -5.28 -19.35
C ASP A 363 -16.08 -5.69 -18.29
N LEU A 364 -16.40 -4.77 -17.38
CA LEU A 364 -17.35 -4.98 -16.28
C LEU A 364 -18.80 -5.14 -16.78
N THR A 365 -19.14 -4.61 -17.96
CA THR A 365 -20.47 -4.82 -18.57
C THR A 365 -20.71 -6.29 -18.97
N THR A 366 -19.64 -6.99 -19.36
CA THR A 366 -19.68 -8.42 -19.71
C THR A 366 -19.22 -9.34 -18.60
N GLY A 367 -18.47 -8.81 -17.62
CA GLY A 367 -17.83 -9.57 -16.55
C GLY A 367 -16.74 -10.50 -17.07
N ILE A 368 -15.89 -10.02 -18.00
CA ILE A 368 -14.86 -10.85 -18.66
C ILE A 368 -13.51 -10.12 -18.66
N GLY A 369 -12.47 -10.82 -18.20
CA GLY A 369 -11.07 -10.45 -18.39
C GLY A 369 -10.44 -11.14 -19.61
N GLN A 370 -9.45 -10.51 -20.23
CA GLN A 370 -8.59 -11.05 -21.28
C GLN A 370 -7.18 -10.44 -21.23
N GLY A 371 -6.15 -11.19 -21.62
CA GLY A 371 -4.77 -10.66 -21.66
C GLY A 371 -4.12 -10.61 -20.28
N GLY A 372 -2.79 -10.53 -20.24
CA GLY A 372 -2.02 -10.57 -18.99
C GLY A 372 -2.47 -11.69 -18.05
N ASP A 373 -2.73 -11.28 -16.82
CA ASP A 373 -3.20 -12.09 -15.70
C ASP A 373 -4.73 -12.23 -15.73
N ALA A 374 -5.43 -11.26 -16.32
CA ALA A 374 -6.87 -11.29 -16.57
C ALA A 374 -7.34 -12.38 -17.57
N ALA A 375 -6.47 -13.33 -17.96
CA ALA A 375 -6.59 -14.11 -19.20
C ALA A 375 -7.57 -15.30 -19.17
N GLY A 376 -8.81 -15.03 -18.80
CA GLY A 376 -9.89 -16.02 -18.68
C GLY A 376 -10.94 -15.64 -17.65
N ASP A 377 -10.69 -14.58 -16.90
CA ASP A 377 -11.42 -14.17 -15.70
C ASP A 377 -12.89 -13.89 -15.95
N VAL A 378 -13.67 -14.13 -14.90
CA VAL A 378 -15.07 -13.77 -14.75
C VAL A 378 -15.21 -12.82 -13.57
N LEU A 379 -15.73 -11.63 -13.83
CA LEU A 379 -15.79 -10.52 -12.87
C LEU A 379 -17.25 -10.17 -12.54
N SER A 380 -17.58 -9.93 -11.26
CA SER A 380 -18.86 -9.38 -10.82
C SER A 380 -18.77 -8.60 -9.51
N GLY A 381 -19.67 -7.63 -9.31
CA GLY A 381 -19.73 -6.82 -8.07
C GLY A 381 -18.39 -6.14 -7.78
N LEU A 382 -17.93 -5.35 -8.75
CA LEU A 382 -16.66 -4.63 -8.73
C LEU A 382 -16.90 -3.25 -9.31
N GLU A 383 -16.44 -2.24 -8.59
CA GLU A 383 -16.60 -0.84 -8.96
C GLU A 383 -15.26 -0.22 -9.33
N GLN A 384 -14.14 -0.79 -8.89
CA GLN A 384 -12.80 -0.31 -9.20
C GLN A 384 -11.98 -1.36 -9.96
N VAL A 385 -11.20 -0.92 -10.95
CA VAL A 385 -10.22 -1.76 -11.66
C VAL A 385 -8.91 -1.01 -11.78
N ILE A 386 -7.85 -1.58 -11.19
CA ILE A 386 -6.48 -1.09 -11.32
C ILE A 386 -5.73 -2.01 -12.28
N GLY A 387 -5.20 -1.42 -13.35
CA GLY A 387 -4.46 -2.08 -14.41
C GLY A 387 -3.08 -2.60 -14.02
N SER A 388 -2.30 -2.91 -15.04
CA SER A 388 -0.91 -3.35 -15.01
C SER A 388 0.05 -2.17 -15.26
N ALA A 389 1.35 -2.42 -15.41
CA ALA A 389 2.30 -1.40 -15.87
C ALA A 389 2.50 -1.45 -17.41
N HIS A 390 1.44 -1.78 -18.14
CA HIS A 390 1.44 -2.01 -19.59
C HIS A 390 0.13 -1.52 -20.23
N ALA A 391 0.17 -1.28 -21.54
CA ALA A 391 -0.98 -0.84 -22.35
C ALA A 391 -2.24 -1.71 -22.15
N ASP A 392 -3.19 -1.18 -21.38
CA ASP A 392 -4.41 -1.82 -20.91
C ASP A 392 -5.67 -1.34 -21.66
N SER A 393 -6.77 -2.06 -21.48
CA SER A 393 -8.09 -1.68 -21.97
C SER A 393 -9.15 -1.96 -20.91
N LEU A 394 -9.50 -0.95 -20.13
CA LEU A 394 -10.45 -1.05 -19.02
C LEU A 394 -11.80 -0.47 -19.44
N THR A 395 -12.89 -1.16 -19.13
CA THR A 395 -14.25 -0.70 -19.39
C THR A 395 -15.11 -0.93 -18.17
N GLY A 396 -15.68 0.14 -17.64
CA GLY A 396 -16.57 0.15 -16.49
C GLY A 396 -17.96 -0.38 -16.83
N SER A 397 -18.97 0.10 -16.11
CA SER A 397 -20.26 -0.57 -15.95
C SER A 397 -21.45 0.35 -16.29
N ALA A 398 -22.46 0.37 -15.44
CA ALA A 398 -23.58 1.31 -15.45
C ALA A 398 -23.75 2.00 -14.08
N GLU A 399 -22.70 1.94 -13.25
CA GLU A 399 -22.56 2.43 -11.89
C GLU A 399 -21.24 3.23 -11.81
N ALA A 400 -21.05 4.07 -10.80
CA ALA A 400 -19.87 4.94 -10.70
C ALA A 400 -18.58 4.14 -10.47
N ASN A 401 -17.69 4.12 -11.47
CA ASN A 401 -16.48 3.32 -11.51
C ASN A 401 -15.20 4.16 -11.29
N LEU A 402 -14.16 3.52 -10.72
CA LEU A 402 -12.79 4.04 -10.73
C LEU A 402 -11.92 3.14 -11.60
N LEU A 403 -11.34 3.69 -12.67
CA LEU A 403 -10.47 2.97 -13.59
C LEU A 403 -9.07 3.60 -13.58
N SER A 404 -8.03 2.79 -13.39
CA SER A 404 -6.64 3.26 -13.40
C SER A 404 -5.76 2.42 -14.33
N GLY A 405 -5.12 3.06 -15.32
CA GLY A 405 -4.17 2.42 -16.26
C GLY A 405 -2.74 2.31 -15.73
N LEU A 406 -2.36 3.18 -14.79
CA LEU A 406 -1.03 3.33 -14.18
C LEU A 406 0.10 3.76 -15.15
N SER A 407 0.42 2.92 -16.14
CA SER A 407 1.56 3.15 -17.03
C SER A 407 1.43 2.32 -18.30
N GLY A 408 1.30 2.96 -19.45
CA GLY A 408 0.99 2.27 -20.69
C GLY A 408 0.69 3.24 -21.82
N ASP A 409 0.06 2.74 -22.88
CA ASP A 409 -0.72 3.60 -23.77
C ASP A 409 -2.15 3.05 -23.61
N ASP A 410 -2.90 3.56 -22.62
CA ASP A 410 -4.06 2.88 -22.04
C ASP A 410 -5.39 3.32 -22.66
N VAL A 411 -6.43 2.49 -22.54
CA VAL A 411 -7.79 2.81 -22.98
C VAL A 411 -8.77 2.58 -21.83
N LEU A 412 -9.25 3.67 -21.24
CA LEU A 412 -10.21 3.68 -20.14
C LEU A 412 -11.56 4.17 -20.68
N VAL A 413 -12.60 3.37 -20.50
CA VAL A 413 -13.99 3.71 -20.86
C VAL A 413 -14.85 3.59 -19.61
N GLY A 414 -15.40 4.70 -19.11
CA GLY A 414 -16.25 4.71 -17.92
C GLY A 414 -17.52 3.90 -18.12
N GLY A 415 -18.50 4.45 -18.83
CA GLY A 415 -19.70 3.73 -19.26
C GLY A 415 -20.98 4.56 -19.20
N ASP A 416 -21.95 4.09 -18.42
CA ASP A 416 -22.96 4.98 -17.81
C ASP A 416 -22.57 5.08 -16.31
N GLY A 417 -22.51 6.26 -15.72
CA GLY A 417 -21.97 6.42 -14.36
C GLY A 417 -21.40 7.82 -14.15
N ASP A 418 -21.09 8.20 -12.92
CA ASP A 418 -20.27 9.38 -12.65
C ASP A 418 -18.85 8.85 -12.35
N ASP A 419 -18.02 8.69 -13.39
CA ASP A 419 -16.82 7.85 -13.34
C ASP A 419 -15.52 8.64 -13.06
N VAL A 420 -14.51 7.96 -12.51
CA VAL A 420 -13.16 8.50 -12.27
C VAL A 420 -12.14 7.75 -13.11
N LEU A 421 -11.44 8.47 -13.99
CA LEU A 421 -10.48 7.91 -14.94
C LEU A 421 -9.06 8.44 -14.64
N VAL A 422 -8.16 7.53 -14.30
CA VAL A 422 -6.73 7.80 -14.06
C VAL A 422 -5.92 7.08 -15.15
N GLY A 423 -5.56 7.77 -16.23
CA GLY A 423 -4.69 7.19 -17.26
C GLY A 423 -3.34 6.81 -16.68
N GLY A 424 -2.60 7.81 -16.22
CA GLY A 424 -1.28 7.66 -15.61
C GLY A 424 -0.17 7.96 -16.61
N ALA A 425 0.94 7.26 -16.53
CA ALA A 425 2.11 7.55 -17.35
C ALA A 425 2.00 6.96 -18.76
N GLY A 426 1.39 7.70 -19.68
CA GLY A 426 1.11 7.18 -21.02
C GLY A 426 0.83 8.18 -22.13
N ALA A 427 0.03 7.71 -23.08
CA ALA A 427 -0.59 8.48 -24.15
C ALA A 427 -1.97 7.89 -24.36
N ASP A 428 -2.88 8.26 -23.46
CA ASP A 428 -4.02 7.42 -23.12
C ASP A 428 -5.30 7.84 -23.86
N VAL A 429 -6.34 7.01 -23.76
CA VAL A 429 -7.69 7.32 -24.23
C VAL A 429 -8.63 7.23 -23.05
N LEU A 430 -9.16 8.37 -22.63
CA LEU A 430 -10.14 8.49 -21.56
C LEU A 430 -11.51 8.82 -22.19
N ASP A 431 -12.46 7.88 -22.14
CA ASP A 431 -13.84 8.02 -22.64
C ASP A 431 -14.80 7.91 -21.45
N GLY A 432 -15.29 9.04 -20.91
CA GLY A 432 -16.20 9.06 -19.74
C GLY A 432 -17.48 8.28 -20.02
N GLY A 433 -18.21 8.70 -21.06
CA GLY A 433 -19.41 8.03 -21.54
C GLY A 433 -20.69 8.80 -21.21
N MET A 434 -21.40 8.42 -20.14
CA MET A 434 -22.65 9.03 -19.71
C MET A 434 -22.76 9.23 -18.19
N GLY A 435 -22.27 10.37 -17.71
CA GLY A 435 -22.72 11.00 -16.47
C GLY A 435 -22.10 12.38 -16.29
N GLU A 436 -21.42 12.59 -15.17
CA GLU A 436 -20.50 13.71 -14.95
C GLU A 436 -19.12 13.11 -14.62
N ASP A 437 -18.29 12.93 -15.64
CA ASP A 437 -17.08 12.09 -15.56
C ASP A 437 -15.79 12.90 -15.28
N LEU A 438 -14.89 12.35 -14.46
CA LEU A 438 -13.66 13.00 -13.99
C LEU A 438 -12.39 12.36 -14.58
N ALA A 439 -11.53 13.17 -15.19
CA ALA A 439 -10.12 12.83 -15.40
C ALA A 439 -9.26 13.35 -14.23
N ASP A 440 -8.50 12.47 -13.59
CA ASP A 440 -7.68 12.78 -12.42
C ASP A 440 -6.19 12.64 -12.76
N TYR A 441 -5.46 13.77 -12.68
CA TYR A 441 -4.02 13.88 -12.89
C TYR A 441 -3.24 14.23 -11.61
N THR A 442 -3.82 14.00 -10.42
CA THR A 442 -3.19 14.33 -9.13
C THR A 442 -1.87 13.58 -8.88
N GLY A 443 -1.69 12.40 -9.50
CA GLY A 443 -0.45 11.62 -9.46
C GLY A 443 0.71 12.20 -10.28
N SER A 444 0.44 13.17 -11.16
CA SER A 444 1.40 13.62 -12.17
C SER A 444 2.61 14.36 -11.58
N ASP A 445 3.81 13.81 -11.82
CA ASP A 445 5.13 14.35 -11.45
C ASP A 445 5.52 15.66 -12.18
N ALA A 446 4.63 16.23 -13.01
CA ALA A 446 4.77 17.54 -13.64
C ALA A 446 3.42 18.12 -14.10
N GLY A 447 3.39 19.43 -14.35
CA GLY A 447 2.18 20.13 -14.77
C GLY A 447 1.60 19.66 -16.10
N VAL A 448 0.27 19.58 -16.15
CA VAL A 448 -0.56 19.09 -17.25
C VAL A 448 -1.28 20.22 -17.98
N VAL A 449 -1.61 19.99 -19.24
CA VAL A 449 -2.37 20.90 -20.10
C VAL A 449 -3.54 20.13 -20.71
N VAL A 450 -4.76 20.39 -20.23
CA VAL A 450 -5.97 19.68 -20.64
C VAL A 450 -6.94 20.64 -21.33
N ASP A 451 -7.48 20.25 -22.49
CA ASP A 451 -8.51 20.99 -23.22
C ASP A 451 -9.68 20.06 -23.55
N LEU A 452 -10.75 20.10 -22.74
CA LEU A 452 -11.92 19.21 -22.88
C LEU A 452 -12.63 19.40 -24.22
N ARG A 453 -12.78 20.64 -24.71
CA ARG A 453 -13.38 20.92 -26.03
C ARG A 453 -12.54 20.39 -27.20
N ALA A 454 -11.23 20.32 -27.04
CA ALA A 454 -10.34 19.75 -28.05
C ALA A 454 -10.21 18.22 -27.91
N GLY A 455 -10.48 17.68 -26.72
CA GLY A 455 -10.28 16.28 -26.37
C GLY A 455 -8.81 15.92 -26.27
N THR A 456 -7.96 16.79 -25.70
CA THR A 456 -6.49 16.60 -25.71
C THR A 456 -5.82 16.93 -24.38
N GLY A 457 -4.91 16.05 -23.96
CA GLY A 457 -3.89 16.32 -22.95
C GLY A 457 -2.52 16.69 -23.55
N ALA A 458 -1.67 17.36 -22.76
CA ALA A 458 -0.22 17.46 -22.99
C ALA A 458 0.55 17.81 -21.71
N GLY A 459 1.77 17.29 -21.55
CA GLY A 459 2.59 17.55 -20.35
C GLY A 459 2.20 16.64 -19.18
N GLY A 460 3.12 16.46 -18.22
CA GLY A 460 2.91 15.52 -17.12
C GLY A 460 2.56 14.11 -17.59
N GLU A 461 1.62 13.50 -16.88
CA GLU A 461 0.93 12.26 -17.25
C GLU A 461 -0.01 12.44 -18.45
N ALA A 462 -0.62 13.61 -18.62
CA ALA A 462 -1.48 13.94 -19.76
C ALA A 462 -0.77 13.96 -21.16
N ALA A 463 0.44 13.44 -21.29
CA ALA A 463 1.40 13.73 -22.36
C ALA A 463 1.18 12.98 -23.70
N GLY A 464 -0.06 12.96 -24.18
CA GLY A 464 -0.46 12.35 -25.44
C GLY A 464 -1.97 12.11 -25.53
N ASP A 465 -2.66 12.29 -24.41
CA ASP A 465 -3.99 11.81 -24.16
C ASP A 465 -5.06 12.35 -25.10
N TRP A 466 -6.01 11.48 -25.34
CA TRP A 466 -7.29 11.78 -25.94
C TRP A 466 -8.39 11.71 -24.87
N LEU A 467 -9.16 12.77 -24.73
CA LEU A 467 -10.32 12.82 -23.83
C LEU A 467 -11.61 12.94 -24.65
N ASP A 468 -12.60 12.10 -24.38
CA ASP A 468 -13.98 12.21 -24.88
C ASP A 468 -14.94 11.96 -23.70
N GLY A 469 -16.11 12.60 -23.69
CA GLY A 469 -17.08 12.45 -22.60
C GLY A 469 -16.66 12.88 -21.19
N VAL A 470 -15.45 13.42 -20.97
CA VAL A 470 -14.99 13.90 -19.65
C VAL A 470 -15.53 15.30 -19.36
N ASP A 471 -16.13 15.50 -18.18
CA ASP A 471 -16.74 16.75 -17.74
C ASP A 471 -15.93 17.48 -16.65
N HIS A 472 -15.07 16.80 -15.91
CA HIS A 472 -14.33 17.35 -14.78
C HIS A 472 -12.84 17.04 -14.90
N VAL A 473 -11.98 17.89 -14.33
CA VAL A 473 -10.53 17.67 -14.29
C VAL A 473 -9.94 18.07 -12.93
N LEU A 474 -9.18 17.15 -12.33
CA LEU A 474 -8.21 17.48 -11.28
C LEU A 474 -6.82 17.57 -11.91
N GLY A 475 -6.12 18.67 -11.64
CA GLY A 475 -4.73 18.88 -11.98
C GLY A 475 -3.77 18.17 -11.02
N SER A 476 -2.51 18.60 -11.07
CA SER A 476 -1.35 18.00 -10.46
C SER A 476 -0.88 18.80 -9.22
N LEU A 477 0.38 18.59 -8.82
CA LEU A 477 1.06 19.39 -7.79
C LEU A 477 1.96 20.50 -8.39
N PHE A 478 1.74 20.86 -9.66
CA PHE A 478 2.58 21.79 -10.43
C PHE A 478 1.75 22.72 -11.35
N ASP A 479 2.36 23.82 -11.80
CA ASP A 479 1.78 24.81 -12.73
C ASP A 479 1.00 24.18 -13.92
N ASP A 480 -0.33 24.16 -13.84
CA ASP A 480 -1.24 23.51 -14.79
C ASP A 480 -1.95 24.48 -15.76
N GLN A 481 -2.53 23.93 -16.82
CA GLN A 481 -3.47 24.65 -17.68
C GLN A 481 -4.70 23.80 -18.00
N LEU A 482 -5.84 24.12 -17.38
CA LEU A 482 -7.09 23.36 -17.51
C LEU A 482 -8.14 24.20 -18.25
N LEU A 483 -8.63 23.71 -19.38
CA LEU A 483 -9.57 24.42 -20.25
C LEU A 483 -10.84 23.58 -20.45
N GLY A 484 -11.99 24.11 -20.00
CA GLY A 484 -13.31 23.46 -20.04
C GLY A 484 -13.90 23.30 -21.45
N GLN A 485 -15.22 23.16 -21.54
CA GLN A 485 -15.94 22.96 -22.81
C GLN A 485 -17.08 23.95 -23.07
N ASP A 486 -17.66 23.90 -24.28
CA ASP A 486 -18.68 24.85 -24.69
C ASP A 486 -20.11 24.33 -24.36
N GLY A 487 -20.75 24.87 -23.32
CA GLY A 487 -22.18 24.71 -23.01
C GLY A 487 -22.53 23.73 -21.89
N TRP A 488 -21.55 23.32 -21.09
CA TRP A 488 -21.66 22.41 -19.94
C TRP A 488 -20.86 22.99 -18.78
N GLY A 489 -21.28 22.75 -17.54
CA GLY A 489 -20.56 23.25 -16.36
C GLY A 489 -19.44 22.27 -15.97
N ASN A 490 -18.20 22.73 -15.96
CA ASN A 490 -17.04 21.90 -15.57
C ASN A 490 -16.62 22.17 -14.13
N LEU A 491 -16.19 21.13 -13.40
CA LEU A 491 -15.34 21.29 -12.23
C LEU A 491 -13.87 21.21 -12.67
N LEU A 492 -13.14 22.31 -12.50
CA LEU A 492 -11.71 22.39 -12.77
C LEU A 492 -10.98 22.74 -11.47
N SER A 493 -10.06 21.87 -11.04
CA SER A 493 -9.20 22.12 -9.88
C SER A 493 -7.74 22.11 -10.31
N GLY A 494 -6.98 23.20 -10.09
CA GLY A 494 -5.54 23.24 -10.37
C GLY A 494 -4.77 22.33 -9.41
N GLY A 495 -4.82 22.63 -8.12
CA GLY A 495 -4.22 21.83 -7.06
C GLY A 495 -3.15 22.60 -6.31
N PHE A 496 -1.88 22.28 -6.54
CA PHE A 496 -0.76 23.12 -6.13
C PHE A 496 -0.04 23.60 -7.39
N GLY A 497 0.36 24.86 -7.47
CA GLY A 497 0.94 25.39 -8.71
C GLY A 497 0.61 26.85 -8.89
N ASN A 498 0.89 27.38 -10.08
CA ASN A 498 0.43 28.70 -10.50
C ASN A 498 -0.42 28.48 -11.76
N ASP A 499 -1.69 28.17 -11.54
CA ASP A 499 -2.49 27.42 -12.50
C ASP A 499 -3.31 28.34 -13.40
N VAL A 500 -3.68 27.85 -14.59
CA VAL A 500 -4.44 28.60 -15.59
C VAL A 500 -5.73 27.87 -15.93
N LEU A 501 -6.85 28.31 -15.34
CA LEU A 501 -8.17 27.71 -15.51
C LEU A 501 -9.08 28.60 -16.40
N ASP A 502 -9.73 28.00 -17.39
CA ASP A 502 -10.67 28.65 -18.34
C ASP A 502 -11.92 27.78 -18.52
N GLY A 503 -13.02 28.09 -17.84
CA GLY A 503 -14.29 27.33 -17.92
C GLY A 503 -14.98 27.43 -19.29
N ARG A 504 -14.87 28.61 -19.92
CA ARG A 504 -15.32 29.01 -21.27
C ARG A 504 -16.80 29.34 -21.36
N SER A 505 -17.68 28.35 -21.21
CA SER A 505 -19.12 28.62 -21.16
C SER A 505 -19.88 27.45 -20.57
N GLY A 506 -20.55 27.72 -19.47
CA GLY A 506 -21.04 26.70 -18.55
C GLY A 506 -21.53 27.37 -17.28
N ALA A 507 -21.92 26.58 -16.29
CA ALA A 507 -21.98 27.07 -14.92
C ALA A 507 -20.79 26.43 -14.21
N ASP A 508 -19.62 27.01 -14.43
CA ASP A 508 -18.34 26.36 -14.15
C ASP A 508 -17.95 26.54 -12.68
N THR A 509 -17.22 25.57 -12.11
CA THR A 509 -16.61 25.67 -10.79
C THR A 509 -15.10 25.60 -10.95
N LEU A 510 -14.44 26.73 -10.72
CA LEU A 510 -12.98 26.87 -10.83
C LEU A 510 -12.38 26.98 -9.43
N ILE A 511 -11.47 26.07 -9.11
CA ILE A 511 -10.67 26.07 -7.89
C ILE A 511 -9.22 26.14 -8.36
N GLY A 512 -8.52 27.25 -8.10
CA GLY A 512 -7.08 27.33 -8.39
C GLY A 512 -6.34 26.36 -7.46
N GLY A 513 -6.16 26.78 -6.22
CA GLY A 513 -5.76 25.91 -5.13
C GLY A 513 -4.71 26.60 -4.28
N ALA A 514 -3.46 26.13 -4.36
CA ALA A 514 -2.34 26.67 -3.62
C ALA A 514 -1.24 27.24 -4.54
N GLY A 515 -1.34 28.54 -4.85
CA GLY A 515 -0.28 29.37 -5.42
C GLY A 515 -0.82 30.68 -6.00
N ASP A 516 -0.25 31.20 -7.09
CA ASP A 516 -0.69 32.46 -7.72
C ASP A 516 -1.50 32.17 -9.01
N ASP A 517 -2.81 31.93 -8.89
CA ASP A 517 -3.61 31.34 -9.99
C ASP A 517 -4.28 32.36 -10.91
N ALA A 518 -4.56 31.94 -12.15
CA ALA A 518 -5.22 32.73 -13.18
C ALA A 518 -6.53 32.07 -13.65
N LEU A 519 -7.65 32.57 -13.14
CA LEU A 519 -8.98 31.99 -13.34
C LEU A 519 -9.81 32.82 -14.34
N THR A 520 -10.52 32.15 -15.24
CA THR A 520 -11.45 32.75 -16.22
C THR A 520 -12.71 31.90 -16.25
N GLY A 521 -13.84 32.46 -15.82
CA GLY A 521 -15.11 31.72 -15.82
C GLY A 521 -15.63 31.54 -17.24
N GLY A 522 -15.77 32.68 -17.95
CA GLY A 522 -16.18 32.73 -19.33
C GLY A 522 -17.59 33.29 -19.51
N ALA A 523 -18.58 32.41 -19.58
CA ALA A 523 -19.96 32.79 -19.88
C ALA A 523 -20.98 31.85 -19.24
N ASP A 524 -22.15 32.41 -18.92
CA ASP A 524 -23.14 31.87 -18.00
C ASP A 524 -22.76 32.17 -16.54
N ALA A 525 -22.84 31.27 -15.55
CA ALA A 525 -22.81 31.68 -14.14
C ALA A 525 -21.87 30.84 -13.27
N ASP A 526 -20.71 31.42 -12.96
CA ASP A 526 -19.56 30.65 -12.50
C ASP A 526 -19.31 30.78 -10.99
N VAL A 527 -18.64 29.78 -10.43
CA VAL A 527 -18.24 29.69 -9.03
C VAL A 527 -16.72 29.62 -8.95
N PHE A 528 -16.11 30.63 -8.34
CA PHE A 528 -14.68 30.64 -8.04
C PHE A 528 -14.48 30.22 -6.58
N GLY A 529 -13.91 29.04 -6.36
CA GLY A 529 -13.74 28.43 -5.05
C GLY A 529 -12.36 28.67 -4.44
N PHE A 530 -12.32 29.06 -3.17
CA PHE A 530 -11.11 29.42 -2.44
C PHE A 530 -11.09 28.78 -1.04
N ALA A 531 -10.01 28.05 -0.73
CA ALA A 531 -9.79 27.43 0.57
C ALA A 531 -8.28 27.41 0.91
N GLY A 532 -7.94 27.69 2.17
CA GLY A 532 -6.56 27.59 2.64
C GLY A 532 -5.58 28.60 2.02
N ALA A 533 -4.49 28.11 1.44
CA ALA A 533 -3.28 28.86 1.10
C ALA A 533 -3.29 29.44 -0.33
N ILE A 534 -4.35 30.17 -0.70
CA ILE A 534 -4.69 30.62 -2.07
C ILE A 534 -3.77 31.68 -2.74
N GLY A 535 -2.54 31.88 -2.27
CA GLY A 535 -1.58 32.89 -2.78
C GLY A 535 -2.18 34.18 -3.37
N HIS A 536 -1.77 34.58 -4.58
CA HIS A 536 -2.15 35.85 -5.20
C HIS A 536 -2.99 35.74 -6.50
N ASP A 537 -4.15 35.11 -6.38
CA ASP A 537 -5.06 34.82 -7.50
C ASP A 537 -5.61 36.02 -8.29
N VAL A 538 -5.93 35.76 -9.56
CA VAL A 538 -6.54 36.71 -10.49
C VAL A 538 -7.74 36.08 -11.21
N ILE A 539 -8.95 36.60 -10.98
CA ILE A 539 -10.12 36.32 -11.83
C ILE A 539 -10.18 37.35 -12.96
N SER A 540 -10.23 36.89 -14.21
CA SER A 540 -10.01 37.74 -15.38
C SER A 540 -11.25 38.50 -15.88
N ASP A 541 -12.46 37.98 -15.64
CA ASP A 541 -13.70 38.37 -16.32
C ASP A 541 -14.97 38.55 -15.45
N PHE A 542 -14.92 38.20 -14.15
CA PHE A 542 -16.02 38.26 -13.15
C PHE A 542 -17.21 39.20 -13.46
N GLU A 543 -18.38 38.64 -13.80
CA GLU A 543 -19.65 39.34 -13.99
C GLU A 543 -20.47 39.43 -12.68
N SER A 544 -20.36 40.58 -12.01
CA SER A 544 -21.05 40.84 -10.74
C SER A 544 -22.58 40.70 -10.79
N GLY A 545 -23.10 39.73 -10.04
CA GLY A 545 -24.53 39.42 -9.96
C GLY A 545 -24.97 38.31 -10.92
N VAL A 546 -24.01 37.71 -11.62
CA VAL A 546 -24.10 36.45 -12.33
C VAL A 546 -23.21 35.44 -11.61
N ASP A 547 -21.92 35.77 -11.44
CA ASP A 547 -20.92 34.90 -10.81
C ASP A 547 -20.87 35.02 -9.29
N VAL A 548 -20.27 34.01 -8.66
CA VAL A 548 -20.08 33.86 -7.21
C VAL A 548 -18.62 33.53 -6.87
N ILE A 549 -18.10 34.20 -5.85
CA ILE A 549 -16.84 33.84 -5.19
C ILE A 549 -17.20 33.11 -3.90
N SER A 550 -16.65 31.91 -3.69
CA SER A 550 -16.95 31.06 -2.54
C SER A 550 -15.71 30.79 -1.71
N PHE A 551 -15.75 31.16 -0.43
CA PHE A 551 -14.70 30.84 0.54
C PHE A 551 -15.14 29.68 1.46
N ALA A 552 -14.23 28.81 1.85
CA ALA A 552 -14.50 27.78 2.87
C ALA A 552 -14.75 28.41 4.26
N ALA A 553 -15.65 27.84 5.07
CA ALA A 553 -15.96 28.33 6.42
C ALA A 553 -14.81 28.18 7.43
N GLU A 554 -13.77 27.42 7.09
CA GLU A 554 -12.56 27.26 7.90
C GLU A 554 -11.58 28.44 7.72
N ASP A 555 -11.81 29.34 6.76
CA ASP A 555 -11.06 30.59 6.63
C ASP A 555 -11.51 31.61 7.71
N GLU A 556 -10.71 31.70 8.77
CA GLU A 556 -10.91 32.58 9.93
C GLU A 556 -10.99 34.08 9.55
N ASP A 557 -10.54 34.50 8.36
CA ASP A 557 -10.59 35.89 7.90
C ASP A 557 -12.02 36.46 7.81
N PHE A 558 -13.01 35.58 7.58
CA PHE A 558 -14.42 35.96 7.44
C PHE A 558 -15.32 35.42 8.55
N ALA A 559 -14.71 34.85 9.60
CA ALA A 559 -15.40 34.57 10.86
C ALA A 559 -16.07 35.83 11.44
N ASP A 560 -17.06 35.64 12.33
CA ASP A 560 -17.87 36.70 12.94
C ASP A 560 -18.73 37.58 11.99
N GLY A 561 -18.84 37.24 10.70
CA GLY A 561 -19.77 37.90 9.77
C GLY A 561 -19.25 39.24 9.24
N VAL A 562 -17.93 39.36 9.08
CA VAL A 562 -17.30 40.43 8.31
C VAL A 562 -17.64 40.23 6.83
N SER A 563 -18.05 41.30 6.16
CA SER A 563 -18.28 41.27 4.71
C SER A 563 -16.94 41.36 3.97
N VAL A 564 -16.73 40.49 2.98
CA VAL A 564 -15.54 40.50 2.09
C VAL A 564 -15.31 41.88 1.45
N LEU A 565 -16.37 42.67 1.22
CA LEU A 565 -16.26 44.04 0.71
C LEU A 565 -15.53 45.02 1.66
N GLN A 566 -15.30 44.66 2.92
CA GLN A 566 -14.48 45.45 3.84
C GLN A 566 -12.98 45.29 3.58
N ALA A 567 -12.57 44.14 2.99
CA ALA A 567 -11.20 43.83 2.57
C ALA A 567 -10.90 44.29 1.12
N ALA A 568 -11.91 44.74 0.37
CA ALA A 568 -11.82 45.10 -1.03
C ALA A 568 -11.41 46.59 -1.25
N GLU A 569 -10.38 46.82 -2.06
CA GLU A 569 -9.96 48.15 -2.53
C GLU A 569 -9.94 48.25 -4.08
N GLN A 570 -10.26 49.42 -4.62
CA GLN A 570 -10.15 49.67 -6.07
C GLN A 570 -8.71 50.06 -6.43
N VAL A 571 -8.03 49.23 -7.22
CA VAL A 571 -6.66 49.45 -7.69
C VAL A 571 -6.67 49.63 -9.21
N GLY A 572 -6.70 50.88 -9.66
CA GLY A 572 -6.77 51.19 -11.10
C GLY A 572 -8.11 50.76 -11.70
N GLU A 573 -8.08 49.82 -12.64
CA GLU A 573 -9.27 49.24 -13.28
C GLU A 573 -9.71 47.91 -12.62
N HIS A 574 -9.00 47.44 -11.59
CA HIS A 574 -9.24 46.16 -10.90
C HIS A 574 -9.75 46.39 -9.46
N VAL A 575 -10.42 45.39 -8.89
CA VAL A 575 -10.65 45.30 -7.43
C VAL A 575 -9.63 44.32 -6.86
N LEU A 576 -8.99 44.70 -5.75
CA LEU A 576 -8.10 43.82 -4.98
C LEU A 576 -8.74 43.54 -3.63
N ILE A 577 -8.92 42.28 -3.28
CA ILE A 577 -9.36 41.79 -1.98
C ILE A 577 -8.11 41.27 -1.26
N ARG A 578 -7.70 41.93 -0.18
CA ARG A 578 -6.54 41.50 0.62
C ARG A 578 -7.03 40.66 1.79
N LEU A 579 -6.61 39.41 1.84
CA LEU A 579 -6.87 38.52 2.98
C LEU A 579 -5.81 38.82 4.05
N ASP A 580 -4.53 38.60 3.71
CA ASP A 580 -3.39 38.94 4.55
C ASP A 580 -2.20 39.49 3.71
N ASP A 581 -0.96 39.30 4.18
CA ASP A 581 0.27 39.75 3.50
C ASP A 581 0.74 38.74 2.40
N GLU A 582 0.27 37.49 2.45
CA GLU A 582 0.64 36.36 1.57
C GLU A 582 -0.54 35.87 0.71
N ARG A 583 -1.80 36.25 1.05
CA ARG A 583 -3.02 35.89 0.30
C ARG A 583 -3.82 37.10 -0.22
N SER A 584 -4.18 37.12 -1.51
CA SER A 584 -5.05 38.16 -2.09
C SER A 584 -5.71 37.79 -3.41
N LEU A 585 -7.00 38.11 -3.58
CA LEU A 585 -7.74 37.90 -4.82
C LEU A 585 -7.89 39.21 -5.64
N THR A 586 -7.53 39.18 -6.91
CA THR A 586 -7.68 40.31 -7.86
C THR A 586 -8.82 40.06 -8.85
N LEU A 587 -9.88 40.86 -8.80
CA LEU A 587 -10.95 40.85 -9.80
C LEU A 587 -10.62 41.86 -10.91
N ALA A 588 -10.23 41.36 -12.07
CA ALA A 588 -9.78 42.21 -13.16
C ALA A 588 -10.92 42.95 -13.85
N ASN A 589 -10.64 44.21 -14.26
CA ASN A 589 -11.61 45.09 -14.95
C ASN A 589 -12.91 45.41 -14.16
N THR A 590 -13.04 44.90 -12.94
CA THR A 590 -14.19 45.09 -12.05
C THR A 590 -14.18 46.47 -11.37
N GLN A 591 -15.37 47.03 -11.15
CA GLN A 591 -15.53 48.24 -10.35
C GLN A 591 -16.06 47.88 -8.96
N LEU A 592 -15.43 48.37 -7.89
CA LEU A 592 -15.85 48.07 -6.52
C LEU A 592 -17.32 48.48 -6.25
N THR A 593 -17.85 49.43 -7.02
CA THR A 593 -19.25 49.87 -6.93
C THR A 593 -20.27 48.98 -7.63
N SER A 594 -19.87 47.97 -8.42
CA SER A 594 -20.80 46.97 -8.95
C SER A 594 -21.01 45.79 -8.00
N LEU A 595 -20.02 45.48 -7.16
CA LEU A 595 -20.06 44.37 -6.22
C LEU A 595 -21.08 44.58 -5.09
N SER A 596 -21.57 43.46 -4.54
CA SER A 596 -22.45 43.42 -3.36
C SER A 596 -22.16 42.15 -2.56
N ASP A 597 -22.63 42.05 -1.31
CA ASP A 597 -22.44 40.86 -0.47
C ASP A 597 -23.00 39.57 -1.12
N ALA A 598 -23.92 39.67 -2.09
CA ALA A 598 -24.45 38.52 -2.82
C ALA A 598 -23.48 37.92 -3.87
N ALA A 599 -22.35 38.59 -4.14
CA ALA A 599 -21.27 38.06 -4.98
C ALA A 599 -20.33 37.11 -4.19
N PHE A 600 -20.54 36.97 -2.87
CA PHE A 600 -19.67 36.21 -1.99
C PHE A 600 -20.49 35.19 -1.19
N THR A 601 -20.01 33.96 -1.12
CA THR A 601 -20.52 32.91 -0.25
C THR A 601 -19.44 32.42 0.70
N ILE A 602 -19.87 32.01 1.89
CA ILE A 602 -19.03 31.23 2.82
C ILE A 602 -19.69 29.85 2.88
N ALA A 603 -19.04 28.84 2.30
CA ALA A 603 -19.52 27.46 2.27
C ALA A 603 -19.29 26.81 3.64
N ALA A 604 -20.33 26.18 4.20
CA ALA A 604 -20.41 25.76 5.61
C ALA A 604 -20.13 24.28 5.86
#